data_AF-J9FTY0-F1
#
_entry.id   AF-J9FTY0-F1
#
_cell.length_a   1.000
_cell.length_b   1.000
_cell.length_c   1.000
_cell.angle_alpha   90.00
_cell.angle_beta   90.00
_cell.angle_gamma   90.00
#
_symmetry.space_group_name_H-M   'P 1'
#
loop_
_entity.id
_entity.type
_entity.pdbx_description
1 polymer ?
#
loop_
_entity_poly.entity_id
_entity_poly.type
_entity_poly.pdbx_seq_one_letter_code
_entity_poly.pdbx_strand_id
1 'polypeptide(L)'
;MTIEEILAGESKNVEFKENLPEKSIKYMKSVVAFANGTGGKIIFGIADKTREVVGFDKEEVFKKMDAIANAVSDSCEPAIIPDITLQTVDGKTVIVVEVSEGRQRPYYIKALGRDGGVYVRVAGTTRLADEYMIKELLFEGSNRYYDQALCTGLNVTDEDIDALCKAMKEQAVKNARTEEQKAAIKDVGRQQLRSWGILIVRDGKDYP
;
A
#
# COMPACT_ATOMS: atom_id res chain seq x y z
N MET A 1 3.79 -13.17 19.86
CA MET A 1 3.24 -14.17 18.94
C MET A 1 2.83 -15.36 19.77
N THR A 2 1.63 -15.88 19.56
CA THR A 2 1.14 -17.06 20.29
C THR A 2 1.34 -18.33 19.47
N ILE A 3 1.36 -19.49 20.13
CA ILE A 3 1.39 -20.80 19.45
C ILE A 3 0.17 -20.96 18.52
N GLU A 4 -0.98 -20.37 18.88
CA GLU A 4 -2.19 -20.37 18.06
C GLU A 4 -1.98 -19.68 16.70
N GLU A 5 -1.24 -18.56 16.67
CA GLU A 5 -0.91 -17.87 15.41
C GLU A 5 0.01 -18.73 14.51
N ILE A 6 0.88 -19.54 15.10
CA ILE A 6 1.75 -20.48 14.35
C ILE A 6 0.91 -21.62 13.80
N LEU A 7 -0.02 -22.15 14.60
CA LEU A 7 -0.93 -23.22 14.20
C LEU A 7 -1.91 -22.78 13.11
N ALA A 8 -2.31 -21.51 13.07
CA ALA A 8 -3.14 -20.94 12.00
C ALA A 8 -2.49 -21.02 10.61
N GLY A 9 -1.15 -21.13 10.55
CA GLY A 9 -0.42 -21.35 9.31
C GLY A 9 -0.15 -20.07 8.51
N GLU A 10 0.44 -20.24 7.33
CA GLU A 10 0.68 -19.11 6.41
C GLU A 10 -0.64 -18.52 5.95
N SER A 11 -0.67 -17.20 5.84
CA SER A 11 -1.85 -16.45 5.41
C SER A 11 -1.45 -15.33 4.47
N LYS A 12 -2.39 -14.51 4.03
CA LYS A 12 -2.05 -13.34 3.19
C LYS A 12 -1.06 -12.38 3.85
N ASN A 13 -1.03 -12.31 5.18
CA ASN A 13 -0.20 -11.38 5.95
C ASN A 13 0.88 -12.07 6.80
N VAL A 14 1.04 -13.40 6.68
CA VAL A 14 2.02 -14.16 7.47
C VAL A 14 2.82 -15.08 6.55
N GLU A 15 4.14 -15.05 6.66
CA GLU A 15 5.07 -15.98 6.01
C GLU A 15 5.99 -16.64 7.03
N PHE A 16 6.21 -17.94 6.88
CA PHE A 16 7.18 -18.66 7.70
C PHE A 16 8.45 -18.96 6.89
N LYS A 17 9.58 -18.83 7.59
CA LYS A 17 10.89 -19.24 7.09
C LYS A 17 11.65 -19.94 8.20
N GLU A 18 12.21 -21.09 7.88
CA GLU A 18 13.00 -21.83 8.87
C GLU A 18 14.29 -21.08 9.22
N ASN A 19 14.98 -20.55 8.20
CA ASN A 19 16.22 -19.80 8.36
C ASN A 19 16.26 -18.61 7.39
N LEU A 20 17.24 -17.73 7.57
CA LEU A 20 17.53 -16.65 6.64
C LEU A 20 18.15 -17.24 5.37
N PRO A 21 17.49 -17.16 4.20
CA PRO A 21 18.03 -17.71 2.97
C PRO A 21 19.34 -17.01 2.56
N GLU A 22 20.30 -17.76 2.01
CA GLU A 22 21.59 -17.20 1.55
C GLU A 22 21.43 -16.01 0.59
N LYS A 23 20.42 -16.07 -0.28
CA LYS A 23 20.08 -14.98 -1.19
C LYS A 23 18.91 -14.19 -0.62
N SER A 24 19.15 -12.94 -0.26
CA SER A 24 18.14 -12.03 0.30
C SER A 24 16.90 -11.90 -0.58
N ILE A 25 17.09 -11.96 -1.90
CA ILE A 25 16.02 -11.89 -2.89
C ILE A 25 14.86 -12.87 -2.63
N LYS A 26 15.11 -14.01 -1.98
CA LYS A 26 14.08 -15.01 -1.68
C LYS A 26 13.02 -14.48 -0.72
N TYR A 27 13.42 -13.73 0.31
CA TYR A 27 12.48 -13.13 1.27
C TYR A 27 12.15 -11.67 0.92
N MET A 28 12.96 -10.99 0.08
CA MET A 28 12.61 -9.65 -0.44
C MET A 28 11.32 -9.65 -1.25
N LYS A 29 11.06 -10.73 -2.01
CA LYS A 29 9.79 -10.87 -2.75
C LYS A 29 8.59 -10.71 -1.82
N SER A 30 8.66 -11.31 -0.64
CA SER A 30 7.63 -11.26 0.37
C SER A 30 7.53 -9.90 1.04
N VAL A 31 8.67 -9.30 1.38
CA VAL A 31 8.73 -7.93 1.92
C VAL A 31 8.06 -6.93 0.98
N VAL A 32 8.43 -6.95 -0.30
CA VAL A 32 7.81 -6.11 -1.33
C VAL A 32 6.32 -6.42 -1.48
N ALA A 33 5.94 -7.71 -1.47
CA ALA A 33 4.55 -8.11 -1.58
C ALA A 33 3.69 -7.67 -0.39
N PHE A 34 4.24 -7.63 0.82
CA PHE A 34 3.55 -7.08 2.00
C PHE A 34 3.37 -5.57 1.90
N ALA A 35 4.41 -4.83 1.47
CA ALA A 35 4.31 -3.39 1.27
C ALA A 35 3.30 -3.02 0.15
N ASN A 36 3.22 -3.82 -0.91
CA ASN A 36 2.21 -3.65 -1.97
C ASN A 36 0.81 -4.14 -1.58
N GLY A 37 0.70 -4.91 -0.51
CA GLY A 37 -0.57 -5.36 0.04
C GLY A 37 -0.95 -4.58 1.30
N THR A 38 -1.66 -5.25 2.20
CA THR A 38 -2.13 -4.68 3.48
C THR A 38 -1.11 -4.87 4.61
N GLY A 39 0.19 -4.89 4.29
CA GLY A 39 1.26 -5.22 5.24
C GLY A 39 1.35 -6.71 5.57
N GLY A 40 2.19 -7.07 6.52
CA GLY A 40 2.33 -8.44 7.02
C GLY A 40 3.62 -8.69 7.77
N LYS A 41 3.84 -9.94 8.16
CA LYS A 41 4.99 -10.39 8.93
C LYS A 41 5.67 -11.61 8.31
N ILE A 42 6.99 -11.58 8.25
CA ILE A 42 7.83 -12.75 7.99
C ILE A 42 8.39 -13.20 9.33
N ILE A 43 8.24 -14.48 9.65
CA ILE A 43 8.73 -15.04 10.90
C ILE A 43 9.79 -16.08 10.56
N PHE A 44 11.02 -15.76 10.96
CA PHE A 44 12.17 -16.64 10.81
C PHE A 44 12.36 -17.51 12.05
N GLY A 45 12.75 -18.76 11.84
CA GLY A 45 12.91 -19.76 12.90
C GLY A 45 11.72 -20.71 13.03
N ILE A 46 10.83 -20.75 12.03
CA ILE A 46 9.68 -21.68 11.97
C ILE A 46 9.75 -22.47 10.67
N ALA A 47 9.75 -23.80 10.77
CA ALA A 47 9.75 -24.68 9.61
C ALA A 47 8.42 -24.57 8.85
N ASP A 48 8.48 -24.27 7.55
CA ASP A 48 7.29 -23.96 6.72
C ASP A 48 6.26 -25.11 6.70
N LYS A 49 6.72 -26.36 6.50
CA LYS A 49 5.83 -27.53 6.36
C LYS A 49 5.31 -28.07 7.68
N THR A 50 6.19 -28.21 8.66
CA THR A 50 5.87 -28.85 9.95
C THR A 50 5.37 -27.85 10.98
N ARG A 51 5.63 -26.55 10.76
CA ARG A 51 5.37 -25.44 11.70
C ARG A 51 6.09 -25.62 13.03
N GLU A 52 7.14 -26.45 13.02
CA GLU A 52 7.99 -26.64 14.17
C GLU A 52 8.80 -25.36 14.43
N VAL A 53 8.84 -24.95 15.69
CA VAL A 53 9.69 -23.83 16.12
C VAL A 53 11.11 -24.36 16.18
N VAL A 54 11.98 -23.92 15.27
CA VAL A 54 13.41 -24.25 15.23
C VAL A 54 14.20 -23.23 16.04
N GLY A 55 13.87 -21.95 15.85
CA GLY A 55 14.53 -20.80 16.50
C GLY A 55 15.98 -20.58 16.08
N PHE A 56 16.59 -19.58 16.72
CA PHE A 56 17.99 -19.21 16.56
C PHE A 56 18.70 -19.10 17.90
N ASP A 57 20.00 -19.33 17.87
CA ASP A 57 20.89 -19.08 19.00
C ASP A 57 21.00 -17.59 19.30
N LYS A 58 21.13 -17.25 20.60
CA LYS A 58 21.18 -15.86 21.08
C LYS A 58 22.36 -15.07 20.51
N GLU A 59 23.44 -15.75 20.16
CA GLU A 59 24.64 -15.12 19.60
C GLU A 59 24.46 -14.74 18.13
N GLU A 60 23.68 -15.52 17.37
CA GLU A 60 23.46 -15.29 15.94
C GLU A 60 22.27 -14.38 15.65
N VAL A 61 21.30 -14.30 16.57
CA VAL A 61 20.00 -13.65 16.32
C VAL A 61 20.15 -12.15 16.01
N PHE A 62 21.03 -11.44 16.73
CA PHE A 62 21.27 -10.01 16.51
C PHE A 62 21.93 -9.76 15.16
N LYS A 63 22.91 -10.59 14.79
CA LYS A 63 23.57 -10.50 13.48
C LYS A 63 22.59 -10.75 12.32
N LYS A 64 21.67 -11.71 12.48
CA LYS A 64 20.62 -11.99 11.49
C LYS A 64 19.62 -10.83 11.40
N MET A 65 19.24 -10.24 12.53
CA MET A 65 18.37 -9.06 12.58
C MET A 65 18.96 -7.88 11.81
N ASP A 66 20.23 -7.53 12.08
CA ASP A 66 20.93 -6.45 11.37
C ASP A 66 21.06 -6.73 9.88
N ALA A 67 21.37 -7.99 9.52
CA ALA A 67 21.46 -8.41 8.12
C ALA A 67 20.12 -8.26 7.38
N ILE A 68 19.00 -8.58 8.03
CA ILE A 68 17.66 -8.37 7.47
C ILE A 68 17.39 -6.89 7.26
N ALA A 69 17.60 -6.05 8.27
CA ALA A 69 17.33 -4.62 8.18
C ALA A 69 18.10 -3.96 7.02
N ASN A 70 19.40 -4.25 6.92
CA ASN A 70 20.25 -3.76 5.85
C ASN A 70 19.79 -4.28 4.48
N ALA A 71 19.53 -5.59 4.37
CA ALA A 71 19.09 -6.18 3.11
C ALA A 71 17.76 -5.59 2.61
N VAL A 72 16.79 -5.34 3.50
CA VAL A 72 15.50 -4.73 3.15
C VAL A 72 15.69 -3.31 2.65
N SER A 73 16.43 -2.49 3.41
CA SER A 73 16.70 -1.09 3.06
C SER A 73 17.44 -0.95 1.70
N ASP A 74 18.45 -1.79 1.49
CA ASP A 74 19.29 -1.74 0.29
C ASP A 74 18.59 -2.28 -0.96
N SER A 75 17.67 -3.23 -0.79
CA SER A 75 17.08 -3.96 -1.92
C SER A 75 15.73 -3.40 -2.39
N CYS A 76 15.02 -2.62 -1.58
CA CYS A 76 13.65 -2.19 -1.87
C CYS A 76 13.57 -0.72 -2.32
N GLU A 77 12.72 -0.44 -3.30
CA GLU A 77 12.36 0.91 -3.77
C GLU A 77 10.84 1.02 -3.92
N PRO A 78 10.17 2.03 -3.34
CA PRO A 78 10.69 2.97 -2.34
C PRO A 78 11.29 2.27 -1.11
N ALA A 79 12.09 2.99 -0.32
CA ALA A 79 12.74 2.42 0.84
C ALA A 79 11.71 1.86 1.84
N ILE A 80 11.94 0.63 2.31
CA ILE A 80 11.12 -0.04 3.32
C ILE A 80 11.93 -0.08 4.62
N ILE A 81 11.32 0.36 5.72
CA ILE A 81 11.88 0.25 7.06
C ILE A 81 11.01 -0.78 7.81
N PRO A 82 11.47 -2.02 7.96
CA PRO A 82 10.71 -3.04 8.69
C PRO A 82 10.84 -2.83 10.21
N ASP A 83 9.82 -3.20 10.96
CA ASP A 83 9.92 -3.38 12.41
C ASP A 83 10.38 -4.81 12.70
N ILE A 84 11.54 -4.97 13.33
CA ILE A 84 12.12 -6.28 13.59
C ILE A 84 12.18 -6.52 15.09
N THR A 85 11.48 -7.56 15.55
CA THR A 85 11.42 -7.93 16.96
C THR A 85 11.88 -9.36 17.18
N LEU A 86 12.48 -9.61 18.34
CA LEU A 86 12.83 -10.95 18.81
C LEU A 86 11.72 -11.45 19.73
N GLN A 87 11.27 -12.68 19.51
CA GLN A 87 10.25 -13.29 20.34
C GLN A 87 10.66 -14.70 20.76
N THR A 88 10.36 -15.05 22.01
CA THR A 88 10.60 -16.40 22.51
C THR A 88 9.32 -17.21 22.41
N VAL A 89 9.37 -18.32 21.67
CA VAL A 89 8.26 -19.27 21.51
C VAL A 89 8.79 -20.66 21.82
N ASP A 90 8.12 -21.40 22.70
CA ASP A 90 8.53 -22.76 23.11
C ASP A 90 10.01 -22.84 23.56
N GLY A 91 10.46 -21.83 24.32
CA GLY A 91 11.84 -21.71 24.80
C GLY A 91 12.88 -21.35 23.72
N LYS A 92 12.46 -21.18 22.46
CA LYS A 92 13.33 -20.88 21.31
C LYS A 92 13.12 -19.44 20.82
N THR A 93 14.18 -18.78 20.36
CA THR A 93 14.11 -17.39 19.89
C THR A 93 13.81 -17.35 18.40
N VAL A 94 12.77 -16.64 17.98
CA VAL A 94 12.42 -16.38 16.57
C VAL A 94 12.55 -14.90 16.24
N ILE A 95 12.74 -14.57 14.96
CA ILE A 95 12.82 -13.19 14.47
C ILE A 95 11.51 -12.89 13.74
N VAL A 96 10.81 -11.86 14.16
CA VAL A 96 9.58 -11.38 13.53
C VAL A 96 9.89 -10.08 12.81
N VAL A 97 9.72 -10.08 11.49
CA VAL A 97 9.93 -8.93 10.60
C VAL A 97 8.57 -8.46 10.14
N GLU A 98 8.12 -7.34 10.67
CA GLU A 98 6.85 -6.72 10.33
C GLU A 98 7.06 -5.62 9.29
N VAL A 99 6.23 -5.66 8.24
CA VAL A 99 6.24 -4.73 7.12
C VAL A 99 4.86 -4.10 7.06
N SER A 100 4.80 -2.79 7.26
CA SER A 100 3.56 -2.03 7.12
C SER A 100 3.10 -1.98 5.67
N GLU A 101 1.81 -1.70 5.46
CA GLU A 101 1.33 -1.38 4.12
C GLU A 101 2.02 -0.10 3.61
N GLY A 102 2.47 -0.18 2.37
CA GLY A 102 3.21 0.89 1.72
C GLY A 102 2.27 1.95 1.17
N ARG A 103 2.64 3.23 1.33
CA ARG A 103 1.86 4.36 0.82
C ARG A 103 2.32 4.84 -0.56
N GLN A 104 3.54 4.48 -0.95
CA GLN A 104 4.16 4.93 -2.20
C GLN A 104 4.20 3.79 -3.24
N ARG A 105 3.12 3.01 -3.30
CA ARG A 105 3.02 1.85 -4.20
C ARG A 105 3.24 2.26 -5.67
N PRO A 106 3.78 1.37 -6.50
CA PRO A 106 4.30 0.04 -6.17
C PRO A 106 5.71 0.11 -5.59
N TYR A 107 5.94 -0.73 -4.59
CA TYR A 107 7.25 -1.14 -4.11
C TYR A 107 7.80 -2.25 -5.01
N TYR A 108 9.11 -2.27 -5.22
CA TYR A 108 9.79 -3.26 -6.03
C TYR A 108 11.22 -3.55 -5.54
N ILE A 109 11.76 -4.68 -5.99
CA ILE A 109 13.16 -5.04 -5.74
C ILE A 109 14.04 -4.26 -6.73
N LYS A 110 14.89 -3.36 -6.23
CA LYS A 110 15.77 -2.45 -6.99
C LYS A 110 16.53 -3.18 -8.10
N ALA A 111 17.16 -4.30 -7.77
CA ALA A 111 17.97 -5.09 -8.70
C ALA A 111 17.18 -5.68 -9.88
N LEU A 112 15.86 -5.81 -9.76
CA LEU A 112 14.98 -6.33 -10.83
C LEU A 112 14.24 -5.21 -11.58
N GLY A 113 14.38 -3.97 -11.13
CA GLY A 113 13.62 -2.84 -11.66
C GLY A 113 12.12 -2.95 -11.41
N ARG A 114 11.36 -1.96 -11.89
CA ARG A 114 9.91 -1.91 -11.69
C ARG A 114 9.16 -2.98 -12.49
N ASP A 115 9.61 -3.27 -13.71
CA ASP A 115 8.91 -4.21 -14.60
C ASP A 115 9.06 -5.68 -14.17
N GLY A 116 10.14 -6.03 -13.48
CA GLY A 116 10.42 -7.39 -13.02
C GLY A 116 10.50 -7.56 -11.49
N GLY A 117 10.37 -6.47 -10.74
CA GLY A 117 10.63 -6.43 -9.30
C GLY A 117 9.40 -6.21 -8.44
N VAL A 118 8.20 -6.02 -9.02
CA VAL A 118 6.96 -5.81 -8.26
C VAL A 118 6.33 -7.17 -7.93
N TYR A 119 6.17 -7.43 -6.64
CA TYR A 119 5.54 -8.65 -6.15
C TYR A 119 4.30 -8.31 -5.33
N VAL A 120 3.36 -9.24 -5.31
CA VAL A 120 2.05 -9.12 -4.63
C VAL A 120 1.69 -10.47 -4.02
N ARG A 121 0.87 -10.45 -2.96
CA ARG A 121 0.37 -11.68 -2.33
C ARG A 121 -1.03 -12.02 -2.81
N VAL A 122 -1.19 -13.26 -3.25
CA VAL A 122 -2.48 -13.86 -3.58
C VAL A 122 -2.66 -15.06 -2.65
N ALA A 123 -3.56 -14.90 -1.67
CA ALA A 123 -3.67 -15.79 -0.53
C ALA A 123 -2.29 -15.97 0.15
N GLY A 124 -1.86 -17.20 0.45
CA GLY A 124 -0.56 -17.47 1.05
C GLY A 124 0.64 -17.42 0.09
N THR A 125 0.46 -17.09 -1.20
CA THR A 125 1.54 -17.17 -2.20
C THR A 125 1.98 -15.81 -2.71
N THR A 126 3.29 -15.64 -2.89
CA THR A 126 3.90 -14.44 -3.49
C THR A 126 4.07 -14.63 -4.99
N ARG A 127 3.54 -13.70 -5.80
CA ARG A 127 3.58 -13.74 -7.27
C ARG A 127 4.15 -12.45 -7.83
N LEU A 128 4.77 -12.52 -9.01
CA LEU A 128 5.14 -11.33 -9.78
C LEU A 128 3.84 -10.64 -10.23
N ALA A 129 3.75 -9.32 -10.05
CA ALA A 129 2.61 -8.55 -10.51
C ALA A 129 2.63 -8.47 -12.04
N ASP A 130 1.46 -8.62 -12.66
CA ASP A 130 1.30 -8.35 -14.07
C ASP A 130 1.15 -6.83 -14.35
N GLU A 131 1.12 -6.46 -15.62
CA GLU A 131 1.03 -5.05 -16.02
C GLU A 131 -0.25 -4.36 -15.49
N TYR A 132 -1.35 -5.11 -15.37
CA TYR A 132 -2.61 -4.59 -14.86
C TYR A 132 -2.49 -4.25 -13.37
N MET A 133 -1.99 -5.18 -12.55
CA MET A 133 -1.77 -4.96 -11.12
C MET A 133 -0.75 -3.84 -10.85
N ILE A 134 0.31 -3.74 -11.67
CA ILE A 134 1.29 -2.65 -11.55
C ILE A 134 0.60 -1.29 -11.78
N LYS A 135 -0.33 -1.20 -12.73
CA LYS A 135 -1.13 0.02 -12.98
C LYS A 135 -2.07 0.33 -11.82
N GLU A 136 -2.72 -0.67 -11.21
CA GLU A 136 -3.56 -0.45 -10.02
C GLU A 136 -2.73 0.09 -8.84
N LEU A 137 -1.61 -0.55 -8.52
CA LEU A 137 -0.70 -0.12 -7.45
C LEU A 137 -0.17 1.31 -7.67
N LEU A 138 0.02 1.70 -8.93
CA LEU A 138 0.40 3.05 -9.35
C LEU A 138 -0.65 4.09 -8.96
N PHE A 139 -1.92 3.80 -9.19
CA PHE A 139 -3.02 4.68 -8.79
C PHE A 139 -3.07 4.82 -7.28
N GLU A 140 -3.03 3.70 -6.55
CA GLU A 140 -3.02 3.67 -5.09
C GLU A 140 -1.90 4.52 -4.49
N GLY A 141 -0.66 4.35 -4.96
CA GLY A 141 0.49 5.07 -4.42
C GLY A 141 0.55 6.56 -4.79
N SER A 142 -0.16 6.97 -5.83
CA SER A 142 -0.29 8.39 -6.18
C SER A 142 -1.33 9.14 -5.35
N ASN A 143 -2.05 8.43 -4.47
CA ASN A 143 -3.22 8.94 -3.74
C ASN A 143 -4.24 9.60 -4.68
N ARG A 144 -4.32 9.09 -5.92
CA ARG A 144 -5.28 9.50 -6.94
C ARG A 144 -6.17 8.32 -7.24
N TYR A 145 -7.45 8.48 -6.97
CA TYR A 145 -8.45 7.54 -7.47
C TYR A 145 -8.62 7.73 -8.97
N TYR A 146 -9.12 6.71 -9.68
CA TYR A 146 -9.40 6.80 -11.12
C TYR A 146 -10.25 8.05 -11.45
N ASP A 147 -11.22 8.35 -10.59
CA ASP A 147 -12.12 9.51 -10.69
C ASP A 147 -11.45 10.87 -10.40
N GLN A 148 -10.16 10.88 -10.06
CA GLN A 148 -9.35 12.09 -9.83
C GLN A 148 -8.23 12.25 -10.87
N ALA A 149 -8.22 11.39 -11.90
CA ALA A 149 -7.27 11.50 -12.99
C ALA A 149 -7.67 12.66 -13.91
N LEU A 150 -6.70 13.54 -14.20
CA LEU A 150 -6.84 14.60 -15.20
C LEU A 150 -7.29 14.03 -16.55
N CYS A 151 -8.46 14.43 -17.01
CA CYS A 151 -8.93 14.09 -18.36
C CYS A 151 -8.28 15.02 -19.39
N THR A 152 -7.04 14.74 -19.79
CA THR A 152 -6.22 15.57 -20.72
C THR A 152 -6.68 15.56 -22.19
N GLY A 153 -7.98 15.48 -22.43
CA GLY A 153 -8.62 15.57 -23.75
C GLY A 153 -9.94 16.36 -23.73
N LEU A 154 -10.38 16.80 -22.55
CA LEU A 154 -11.54 17.66 -22.37
C LEU A 154 -11.07 19.03 -21.91
N ASN A 155 -11.41 20.07 -22.68
CA ASN A 155 -11.23 21.45 -22.25
C ASN A 155 -12.51 21.90 -21.58
N VAL A 156 -12.39 22.43 -20.36
CA VAL A 156 -13.52 23.02 -19.64
C VAL A 156 -13.50 24.53 -19.91
N THR A 157 -14.61 25.05 -20.42
CA THR A 157 -14.78 26.49 -20.64
C THR A 157 -15.36 27.16 -19.40
N ASP A 158 -15.24 28.49 -19.30
CA ASP A 158 -15.87 29.26 -18.22
C ASP A 158 -17.40 29.08 -18.22
N GLU A 159 -17.99 28.92 -19.41
CA GLU A 159 -19.43 28.67 -19.61
C GLU A 159 -19.86 27.31 -19.03
N ASP A 160 -19.04 26.28 -19.19
CA ASP A 160 -19.30 24.95 -18.61
C ASP A 160 -19.26 25.00 -17.07
N ILE A 161 -18.30 25.75 -16.51
CA ILE A 161 -18.15 25.94 -15.05
C ILE A 161 -19.39 26.63 -14.49
N ASP A 162 -19.84 27.70 -15.14
CA ASP A 162 -21.00 28.48 -14.71
C ASP A 162 -22.30 27.65 -14.84
N ALA A 163 -22.43 26.88 -15.93
CA ALA A 163 -23.54 25.95 -16.13
C ALA A 163 -23.61 24.90 -15.01
N LEU A 164 -22.47 24.32 -14.62
CA LEU A 164 -22.40 23.36 -13.53
C LEU A 164 -22.75 24.01 -12.18
N CYS A 165 -22.21 25.19 -11.87
CA CYS A 165 -22.50 25.90 -10.63
C CYS A 165 -24.00 26.21 -10.48
N LYS A 166 -24.63 26.65 -11.57
CA LYS A 166 -26.08 26.89 -11.63
C LYS A 166 -26.87 25.60 -11.42
N ALA A 167 -26.52 24.52 -12.12
CA ALA A 167 -27.19 23.23 -11.99
C ALA A 167 -27.09 22.67 -10.55
N MET A 168 -25.93 22.78 -9.91
CA MET A 168 -25.72 22.35 -8.52
C MET A 168 -26.60 23.15 -7.56
N LYS A 169 -26.70 24.47 -7.73
CA LYS A 169 -27.58 25.30 -6.89
C LYS A 169 -29.05 24.97 -7.09
N GLU A 170 -29.50 24.83 -8.34
CA GLU A 170 -30.88 24.44 -8.64
C GLU A 170 -31.23 23.09 -8.01
N GLN A 171 -30.32 22.11 -8.08
CA GLN A 171 -30.51 20.81 -7.47
C GLN A 171 -30.54 20.89 -5.93
N ALA A 172 -29.68 21.71 -5.32
CA ALA A 172 -29.69 21.94 -3.88
C ALA A 172 -31.01 22.56 -3.41
N VAL A 173 -31.55 23.54 -4.16
CA VAL A 173 -32.84 24.18 -3.85
C VAL A 173 -34.00 23.20 -3.99
N LYS A 174 -33.99 22.33 -5.01
CA LYS A 174 -34.99 21.26 -5.17
C LYS A 174 -34.96 20.26 -4.02
N ASN A 175 -33.78 19.97 -3.48
CA ASN A 175 -33.59 19.01 -2.39
C ASN A 175 -33.89 19.60 -1.00
N ALA A 176 -33.98 20.93 -0.88
CA ALA A 176 -34.32 21.61 0.38
C ALA A 176 -35.79 21.41 0.74
N ARG A 177 -36.06 21.08 2.01
CA ARG A 177 -37.41 20.73 2.50
C ARG A 177 -38.16 21.90 3.12
N THR A 178 -37.44 22.97 3.50
CA THR A 178 -38.02 24.18 4.10
C THR A 178 -37.54 25.45 3.38
N GLU A 179 -38.30 26.53 3.50
CA GLU A 179 -37.92 27.83 2.92
C GLU A 179 -36.67 28.43 3.58
N GLU A 180 -36.45 28.19 4.86
CA GLU A 180 -35.24 28.59 5.58
C GLU A 180 -34.00 27.87 5.03
N GLN A 181 -34.11 26.58 4.71
CA GLN A 181 -33.04 25.83 4.07
C GLN A 181 -32.74 26.38 2.68
N LYS A 182 -33.78 26.72 1.89
CA LYS A 182 -33.60 27.33 0.57
C LYS A 182 -32.88 28.67 0.67
N ALA A 183 -33.25 29.50 1.63
CA ALA A 183 -32.62 30.82 1.84
C ALA A 183 -31.17 30.72 2.33
N ALA A 184 -30.78 29.62 2.97
CA ALA A 184 -29.41 29.38 3.44
C ALA A 184 -28.46 28.80 2.37
N ILE A 185 -28.97 28.38 1.20
CA ILE A 185 -28.14 27.83 0.12
C ILE A 185 -27.31 28.94 -0.51
N LYS A 186 -25.98 28.78 -0.45
CA LYS A 186 -25.02 29.68 -1.08
C LYS A 186 -24.73 29.28 -2.52
N ASP A 187 -24.32 30.26 -3.32
CA ASP A 187 -23.79 30.01 -4.64
C ASP A 187 -22.50 29.19 -4.58
N VAL A 188 -22.40 28.21 -5.48
CA VAL A 188 -21.16 27.49 -5.75
C VAL A 188 -20.38 28.30 -6.77
N GLY A 189 -19.08 28.48 -6.55
CA GLY A 189 -18.20 29.16 -7.49
C GLY A 189 -16.99 28.31 -7.87
N ARG A 190 -16.23 28.78 -8.87
CA ARG A 190 -15.03 28.09 -9.39
C ARG A 190 -14.04 27.66 -8.30
N GLN A 191 -13.74 28.54 -7.34
CA GLN A 191 -12.82 28.21 -6.24
C GLN A 191 -13.35 27.06 -5.37
N GLN A 192 -14.67 26.98 -5.20
CA GLN A 192 -15.31 25.91 -4.45
C GLN A 192 -15.21 24.57 -5.18
N LEU A 193 -15.45 24.57 -6.51
CA LEU A 193 -15.27 23.38 -7.34
C LEU A 193 -13.83 22.86 -7.33
N ARG A 194 -12.84 23.77 -7.36
CA ARG A 194 -11.41 23.43 -7.20
C ARG A 194 -11.13 22.83 -5.81
N SER A 195 -11.69 23.42 -4.76
CA SER A 195 -11.54 22.90 -3.39
C SER A 195 -12.15 21.51 -3.21
N TRP A 196 -13.19 21.17 -3.98
CA TRP A 196 -13.84 19.87 -3.95
C TRP A 196 -13.18 18.84 -4.89
N GLY A 197 -12.19 19.26 -5.68
CA GLY A 197 -11.51 18.38 -6.65
C GLY A 197 -12.34 18.06 -7.90
N ILE A 198 -13.43 18.80 -8.14
CA ILE A 198 -14.25 18.69 -9.37
C ILE A 198 -13.55 19.41 -10.55
N LEU A 199 -12.73 20.42 -10.24
CA LEU A 199 -11.83 21.07 -11.20
C LEU A 199 -10.39 20.95 -10.72
N ILE A 200 -9.51 20.53 -11.61
CA ILE A 200 -8.08 20.42 -11.36
C ILE A 200 -7.37 21.52 -12.15
N VAL A 201 -6.59 22.36 -11.46
CA VAL A 201 -5.78 23.40 -12.10
C VAL A 201 -4.42 22.83 -12.49
N ARG A 202 -4.08 22.93 -13.77
CA ARG A 202 -2.74 22.58 -14.27
C ARG A 202 -2.30 23.56 -15.36
N ASP A 203 -1.08 24.07 -15.25
CA ASP A 203 -0.51 25.04 -16.21
C ASP A 203 -1.42 26.27 -16.45
N GLY A 204 -2.12 26.71 -15.39
CA GLY A 204 -3.04 27.85 -15.44
C GLY A 204 -4.40 27.57 -16.09
N LYS A 205 -4.70 26.32 -16.46
CA LYS A 205 -5.98 25.89 -17.05
C LYS A 205 -6.75 24.97 -16.10
N ASP A 206 -8.08 25.06 -16.16
CA ASP A 206 -9.00 24.17 -15.46
C ASP A 206 -9.28 22.93 -16.32
N TYR A 207 -9.21 21.76 -15.69
CA TYR A 207 -9.55 20.47 -16.27
C TYR A 207 -10.59 19.77 -15.38
N PRO A 208 -11.44 18.90 -15.94
CA PRO A 208 -12.26 18.00 -15.15
C PRO A 208 -11.40 16.89 -14.52
#